data_AF-A0A6C0JFD7-F1
#
_entry.id   AF-A0A6C0JFD7-F1
#
_cell.length_a   1.000
_cell.length_b   1.000
_cell.length_c   1.000
_cell.angle_alpha   90.00
_cell.angle_beta   90.00
_cell.angle_gamma   90.00
#
_symmetry.space_group_name_H-M   'P 1'
#
loop_
_entity.id
_entity.type
_entity.pdbx_description
1 polymer ?
#
loop_
_entity_poly.entity_id
_entity_poly.type
_entity_poly.pdbx_seq_one_letter_code
_entity_poly.pdbx_strand_id
1 'polypeptide(L)'
;MTSILANRQYTLSDYKNHEQLHISNELNIDIIERINRIAKRVGAPSYQKTPVFKRNHYHNKNIKKENITSADWETIRNFKKTTLAKNTEGIEVYMDKIRSCLNKLTDKTYDLMLDEIKYIMKDINNKENKESFENIGEAIFEIGSFNKFWSLLYATLYKDLIKVYPFMKDICIKNFQSFKGLFETINYCDSNENYDTFCKYNKENEKRRALSSFFVICADLDIISKAEMTKIIVGFIDRVKKDIEKEGKLNNVEEMVQNISIMINAGKKFLTNLDEFDYILQEIEMFSTMNHKKYPSLSSKIVFKFMDLYEELEELEE
;
A
#
# COMPACT_ATOMS: atom_id res chain seq x y z
N MET A 1 8.20 55.54 -43.97
CA MET A 1 8.26 54.37 -43.06
C MET A 1 6.92 53.65 -43.14
N THR A 2 6.80 52.63 -43.97
CA THR A 2 5.59 51.81 -44.11
C THR A 2 5.52 50.81 -42.95
N SER A 3 4.42 50.86 -42.20
CA SER A 3 4.14 50.00 -41.06
C SER A 3 4.19 48.51 -41.46
N ILE A 4 5.04 47.74 -40.78
CA ILE A 4 5.22 46.29 -40.96
C ILE A 4 3.92 45.50 -40.64
N LEU A 5 2.94 46.14 -39.99
CA LEU A 5 1.66 45.53 -39.61
C LEU A 5 0.59 45.53 -40.72
N ALA A 6 0.74 46.33 -41.78
CA ALA A 6 -0.30 46.45 -42.82
C ALA A 6 -0.41 45.21 -43.74
N ASN A 7 0.66 44.41 -43.86
CA ASN A 7 0.72 43.26 -44.78
C ASN A 7 0.23 41.93 -44.17
N ARG A 8 -0.49 41.96 -43.05
CA ARG A 8 -1.03 40.75 -42.38
C ARG A 8 -2.50 40.91 -41.97
N GLN A 9 -3.29 41.63 -42.75
CA GLN A 9 -4.74 41.72 -42.52
C GLN A 9 -5.44 40.69 -43.41
N TYR A 10 -6.08 39.71 -42.76
CA TYR A 10 -6.95 38.76 -43.45
C TYR A 10 -8.18 39.49 -44.00
N THR A 11 -8.52 39.22 -45.25
CA THR A 11 -9.69 39.74 -45.95
C THR A 11 -10.90 38.83 -45.75
N LEU A 12 -12.11 39.35 -45.91
CA LEU A 12 -13.36 38.55 -45.84
C LEU A 12 -13.33 37.34 -46.79
N SER A 13 -12.69 37.50 -47.95
CA SER A 13 -12.44 36.45 -48.94
C SER A 13 -11.58 35.32 -48.39
N ASP A 14 -10.58 35.63 -47.57
CA ASP A 14 -9.71 34.62 -46.96
C ASP A 14 -10.51 33.73 -46.00
N TYR A 15 -11.41 34.31 -45.20
CA TYR A 15 -12.29 33.54 -44.32
C TYR A 15 -13.24 32.61 -45.09
N LYS A 16 -13.84 33.09 -46.18
CA LYS A 16 -14.70 32.27 -47.04
C LYS A 16 -13.94 31.12 -47.71
N ASN A 17 -12.69 31.34 -48.10
CA ASN A 17 -11.83 30.29 -48.63
C ASN A 17 -11.50 29.23 -47.55
N HIS A 18 -11.27 29.65 -46.31
CA HIS A 18 -11.03 28.72 -45.19
C HIS A 18 -12.28 27.93 -44.78
N GLU A 19 -13.46 28.52 -44.89
CA GLU A 19 -14.75 27.86 -44.64
C GLU A 19 -15.03 26.76 -45.67
N GLN A 20 -14.61 26.96 -46.93
CA GLN A 20 -14.72 25.97 -48.00
C GLN A 20 -13.69 24.83 -47.91
N LEU A 21 -12.61 25.00 -47.15
CA LEU A 21 -11.52 24.02 -47.03
C LEU A 21 -11.91 22.76 -46.24
N HIS A 22 -13.15 22.64 -45.73
CA HIS A 22 -13.65 21.48 -44.98
C HIS A 22 -12.64 21.00 -43.92
N ILE A 23 -11.94 21.95 -43.28
CA ILE A 23 -11.05 21.63 -42.17
C ILE A 23 -11.96 21.09 -41.08
N SER A 24 -11.89 19.78 -40.84
CA SER A 24 -12.61 19.12 -39.77
C SER A 24 -12.30 19.87 -38.47
N ASN A 25 -13.31 20.56 -37.91
CA ASN A 25 -13.18 21.43 -36.74
C ASN A 25 -12.84 20.66 -35.45
N GLU A 26 -12.68 19.34 -35.54
CA GLU A 26 -12.28 18.50 -34.42
C GLU A 26 -10.80 18.16 -34.56
N LEU A 27 -10.03 18.57 -33.56
CA LEU A 27 -8.66 18.08 -33.36
C LEU A 27 -8.70 16.55 -33.37
N ASN A 28 -7.66 15.91 -33.92
CA ASN A 28 -7.53 14.46 -33.86
C ASN A 28 -7.69 13.98 -32.41
N ILE A 29 -8.45 12.90 -32.21
CA ILE A 29 -8.74 12.31 -30.90
C ILE A 29 -7.44 12.08 -30.08
N ASP A 30 -6.34 11.64 -30.70
CA ASP A 30 -5.04 11.47 -30.00
C ASP A 30 -4.49 12.80 -29.47
N ILE A 31 -4.68 13.90 -30.21
CA ILE A 31 -4.27 15.24 -29.78
C ILE A 31 -5.15 15.72 -28.63
N ILE A 32 -6.47 15.51 -28.71
CA ILE A 32 -7.41 15.85 -27.64
C ILE A 32 -7.07 15.08 -26.36
N GLU A 33 -6.80 13.78 -26.46
CA GLU A 33 -6.37 12.96 -25.33
C GLU A 33 -5.06 13.46 -24.71
N ARG A 34 -4.07 13.83 -25.53
CA ARG A 34 -2.81 14.41 -25.04
C ARG A 34 -3.04 15.73 -24.31
N ILE A 35 -3.87 16.63 -24.85
CA ILE A 35 -4.21 17.90 -24.23
C ILE A 35 -4.90 17.67 -22.88
N ASN A 36 -5.91 16.81 -22.85
CA ASN A 36 -6.64 16.48 -21.62
C ASN A 36 -5.73 15.84 -20.56
N ARG A 37 -4.80 14.96 -20.98
CA ARG A 37 -3.82 14.35 -20.07
C ARG A 37 -2.87 15.40 -19.47
N ILE A 38 -2.42 16.36 -20.27
CA ILE A 38 -1.57 17.46 -19.78
C ILE A 38 -2.37 18.35 -18.82
N ALA A 39 -3.57 18.76 -19.20
CA ALA A 39 -4.46 19.59 -18.39
C ALA A 39 -4.73 18.95 -17.00
N LYS A 40 -5.04 17.65 -16.97
CA LYS A 40 -5.26 16.89 -15.73
C LYS A 40 -4.00 16.87 -14.84
N ARG A 41 -2.81 16.75 -15.45
CA ARG A 41 -1.52 16.75 -14.73
C ARG A 41 -1.16 18.12 -14.17
N VAL A 42 -1.34 19.20 -14.93
CA VAL A 42 -1.02 20.56 -14.46
C VAL A 42 -2.07 21.13 -13.51
N GLY A 43 -3.29 20.58 -13.53
CA GLY A 43 -4.37 20.93 -12.63
C GLY A 43 -4.40 20.14 -11.32
N ALA A 44 -3.61 19.06 -11.20
CA ALA A 44 -3.63 18.20 -10.02
C ALA A 44 -3.19 18.97 -8.75
N PRO A 45 -3.77 18.70 -7.56
CA PRO A 45 -3.37 19.35 -6.30
C PRO A 45 -1.88 19.15 -5.96
N SER A 46 -1.30 18.04 -6.44
CA SER A 46 0.11 17.69 -6.28
C SER A 46 1.04 18.36 -7.29
N TYR A 47 0.51 19.09 -8.28
CA TYR A 47 1.31 19.77 -9.30
C TYR A 47 1.98 21.03 -8.74
N GLN A 48 3.31 21.09 -8.85
CA GLN A 48 4.06 22.27 -8.47
C GLN A 48 3.88 23.35 -9.55
N LYS A 49 2.94 24.29 -9.29
CA LYS A 49 2.59 25.39 -10.20
C LYS A 49 3.77 26.32 -10.51
N THR A 50 4.73 26.41 -9.60
CA THR A 50 5.94 27.22 -9.74
C THR A 50 7.17 26.32 -9.78
N PRO A 51 8.10 26.54 -10.72
CA PRO A 51 9.38 25.86 -10.72
C PRO A 51 10.07 26.13 -9.39
N VAL A 52 10.45 25.06 -8.67
CA VAL A 52 11.29 25.20 -7.48
C VAL A 52 12.70 25.49 -7.97
N PHE A 53 13.00 26.78 -8.18
CA PHE A 53 14.35 27.22 -8.41
C PHE A 53 15.16 26.84 -7.17
N LYS A 54 16.14 25.95 -7.32
CA LYS A 54 17.14 25.71 -6.28
C LYS A 54 17.83 27.05 -6.06
N ARG A 55 17.43 27.76 -5.00
CA ARG A 55 18.17 28.92 -4.53
C ARG A 55 19.54 28.38 -4.12
N ASN A 56 20.53 28.54 -4.99
CA ASN A 56 21.92 28.55 -4.54
C ASN A 56 21.94 29.58 -3.42
N HIS A 57 22.13 29.12 -2.19
CA HIS A 57 22.24 29.99 -1.02
C HIS A 57 23.60 30.71 -1.10
N TYR A 58 23.77 31.54 -2.13
CA TYR A 58 24.68 32.67 -2.11
C TYR A 58 23.90 33.88 -1.58
N HIS A 59 23.30 33.70 -0.39
CA HIS A 59 22.97 34.86 0.41
C HIS A 59 24.21 35.19 1.21
N ASN A 60 25.00 36.10 0.66
CA ASN A 60 25.95 36.90 1.43
C ASN A 60 25.10 37.80 2.33
N LYS A 61 24.48 37.20 3.37
CA LYS A 61 23.81 37.95 4.42
C LYS A 61 24.94 38.70 5.10
N ASN A 62 24.94 40.03 5.02
CA ASN A 62 25.67 40.87 5.96
C ASN A 62 25.11 40.55 7.35
N ILE A 63 25.62 39.48 7.95
CA ILE A 63 25.41 39.13 9.35
C ILE A 63 26.07 40.29 10.10
N LYS A 64 25.26 41.12 10.75
CA LYS A 64 25.75 41.93 11.86
C LYS A 64 26.53 40.97 12.76
N LYS A 65 27.82 41.23 12.97
CA LYS A 65 28.70 40.47 13.86
C LYS A 65 28.11 40.46 15.27
N GLU A 66 27.18 39.57 15.54
CA GLU A 66 26.96 39.06 16.88
C GLU A 66 28.05 38.02 17.13
N ASN A 67 28.68 38.10 18.30
CA ASN A 67 29.83 37.30 18.68
C ASN A 67 29.42 35.81 18.74
N ILE A 68 29.71 35.07 17.66
CA ILE A 68 29.57 33.62 17.62
C ILE A 68 30.47 33.04 18.71
N THR A 69 29.89 32.34 19.68
CA THR A 69 30.65 31.73 20.78
C THR A 69 31.45 30.52 20.29
N SER A 70 32.50 30.13 21.03
CA SER A 70 33.33 28.95 20.70
C SER A 70 32.50 27.66 20.61
N ALA A 71 31.44 27.54 21.43
CA ALA A 71 30.50 26.43 21.41
C ALA A 71 29.67 26.36 20.11
N ASP A 72 29.30 27.51 19.54
CA ASP A 72 28.59 27.58 18.25
C ASP A 72 29.52 27.16 17.10
N TRP A 73 30.80 27.51 17.18
CA TRP A 73 31.81 27.05 16.22
C TRP A 73 32.05 25.55 16.26
N GLU A 74 31.86 24.92 17.42
CA GLU A 74 32.02 23.49 17.62
C GLU A 74 30.81 22.72 17.09
N THR A 75 29.60 23.22 17.30
CA THR A 75 28.36 22.65 16.73
C THR A 75 28.29 22.80 15.21
N ILE A 76 28.71 23.94 14.65
CA ILE A 76 28.79 24.14 13.20
C ILE A 76 29.84 23.23 12.55
N ARG A 77 31.01 23.04 13.19
CA ARG A 77 32.05 22.11 12.70
C ARG A 77 31.63 20.65 12.76
N ASN A 78 30.84 20.29 13.77
CA ASN A 78 30.32 18.93 13.94
C ASN A 78 29.01 18.67 13.19
N PHE A 79 28.49 19.64 12.43
CA PHE A 79 27.31 19.45 11.59
C PHE A 79 27.62 18.50 10.43
N LYS A 80 27.27 17.22 10.61
CA LYS A 80 27.29 16.24 9.52
C LYS A 80 26.11 16.52 8.59
N LYS A 81 26.40 17.18 7.48
CA LYS A 81 25.43 17.37 6.39
C LYS A 81 24.90 16.01 5.95
N THR A 82 23.60 15.77 6.14
CA THR A 82 22.95 14.56 5.67
C THR A 82 22.92 14.58 4.15
N THR A 83 23.79 13.81 3.51
CA THR A 83 23.77 13.59 2.06
C THR A 83 22.69 12.56 1.76
N LEU A 84 21.54 13.01 1.26
CA LEU A 84 20.56 12.11 0.65
C LEU A 84 21.18 11.55 -0.63
N ALA A 85 21.67 10.31 -0.58
CA ALA A 85 22.02 9.55 -1.78
C ALA A 85 20.74 9.41 -2.60
N LYS A 86 20.67 10.10 -3.73
CA LYS A 86 19.62 9.87 -4.71
C LYS A 86 20.13 8.81 -5.66
N ASN A 87 19.37 7.75 -5.85
CA ASN A 87 19.66 6.76 -6.86
C ASN A 87 19.60 7.47 -8.21
N THR A 88 20.72 7.53 -8.93
CA THR A 88 20.85 8.31 -10.16
C THR A 88 20.58 7.48 -11.40
N GLU A 89 20.70 6.15 -11.32
CA GLU A 89 20.67 5.24 -12.47
C GLU A 89 20.00 3.90 -12.12
N GLY A 90 19.42 3.23 -13.12
CA GLY A 90 18.90 1.86 -13.00
C GLY A 90 17.47 1.72 -12.46
N ILE A 91 17.14 0.49 -12.06
CA ILE A 91 15.82 0.05 -11.57
C ILE A 91 15.40 0.83 -10.32
N GLU A 92 16.36 1.22 -9.48
CA GLU A 92 16.13 1.94 -8.24
C GLU A 92 15.43 3.29 -8.44
N VAL A 93 15.69 3.97 -9.57
CA VAL A 93 14.99 5.21 -9.92
C VAL A 93 13.50 4.96 -10.14
N TYR A 94 13.17 3.84 -10.77
CA TYR A 94 11.77 3.45 -11.00
C TYR A 94 11.09 3.05 -9.69
N MET A 95 11.81 2.33 -8.83
CA MET A 95 11.36 1.97 -7.49
C MET A 95 11.06 3.19 -6.63
N ASP A 96 11.92 4.22 -6.66
CA ASP A 96 11.70 5.46 -5.93
C ASP A 96 10.50 6.25 -6.45
N LYS A 97 10.27 6.24 -7.77
CA LYS A 97 9.07 6.83 -8.36
C LYS A 97 7.81 6.09 -7.93
N ILE A 98 7.83 4.75 -7.93
CA ILE A 98 6.71 3.93 -7.48
C ILE A 98 6.43 4.18 -6.00
N ARG A 99 7.46 4.17 -5.14
CA ARG A 99 7.33 4.57 -3.72
C ARG A 99 6.71 5.95 -3.57
N SER A 100 7.13 6.92 -4.40
CA SER A 100 6.54 8.26 -4.38
C SER A 100 5.06 8.25 -4.77
N CYS A 101 4.67 7.45 -5.77
CA CYS A 101 3.27 7.30 -6.18
C CYS A 101 2.43 6.64 -5.08
N LEU A 102 2.91 5.54 -4.51
CA LEU A 102 2.24 4.81 -3.44
C LEU A 102 2.07 5.67 -2.19
N ASN A 103 3.08 6.44 -1.80
CA ASN A 103 2.98 7.38 -0.67
C ASN A 103 2.03 8.56 -0.91
N LYS A 104 1.72 8.87 -2.18
CA LYS A 104 0.74 9.89 -2.57
C LYS A 104 -0.63 9.28 -2.87
N LEU A 105 -0.80 7.97 -2.71
CA LEU A 105 -2.03 7.26 -3.00
C LEU A 105 -3.08 7.59 -1.93
N THR A 106 -4.18 8.18 -2.37
CA THR A 106 -5.38 8.48 -1.58
C THR A 106 -6.59 8.30 -2.49
N ASP A 107 -7.80 8.23 -1.95
CA ASP A 107 -9.01 8.13 -2.78
C ASP A 107 -9.11 9.23 -3.85
N LYS A 108 -8.64 10.44 -3.52
CA LYS A 108 -8.68 11.61 -4.43
C LYS A 108 -7.60 11.57 -5.52
N THR A 109 -6.47 10.93 -5.24
CA THR A 109 -5.30 10.87 -6.13
C THR A 109 -5.19 9.52 -6.84
N TYR A 110 -6.10 8.58 -6.55
CA TYR A 110 -6.04 7.20 -7.00
C TYR A 110 -5.82 7.07 -8.51
N ASP A 111 -6.72 7.63 -9.32
CA ASP A 111 -6.64 7.53 -10.79
C ASP A 111 -5.32 8.08 -11.33
N LEU A 112 -4.88 9.21 -10.78
CA LEU A 112 -3.64 9.86 -11.20
C LEU A 112 -2.42 9.00 -10.90
N MET A 113 -2.36 8.41 -9.71
CA MET A 113 -1.24 7.56 -9.29
C MET A 113 -1.27 6.21 -10.00
N LEU A 114 -2.45 5.64 -10.24
CA LEU A 114 -2.61 4.42 -11.04
C LEU A 114 -2.09 4.62 -12.46
N ASP A 115 -2.46 5.73 -13.13
CA ASP A 115 -1.97 6.07 -14.47
C ASP A 115 -0.45 6.30 -14.50
N GLU A 116 0.11 6.89 -13.45
CA GLU A 116 1.55 7.11 -13.33
C GLU A 116 2.31 5.79 -13.14
N ILE A 117 1.80 4.89 -12.28
CA ILE A 117 2.37 3.56 -12.07
C ILE A 117 2.31 2.74 -13.37
N LYS A 118 1.16 2.72 -14.07
CA LYS A 118 1.04 2.06 -15.38
C LYS A 118 2.05 2.59 -16.39
N TYR A 119 2.26 3.91 -16.43
CA TYR A 119 3.26 4.50 -17.32
C TYR A 119 4.69 4.08 -16.96
N ILE A 120 5.03 4.08 -15.66
CA ILE A 120 6.32 3.62 -15.17
C ILE A 120 6.55 2.15 -15.55
N MET A 121 5.57 1.28 -15.30
CA MET A 121 5.64 -0.14 -15.63
C MET A 121 5.76 -0.39 -17.14
N LYS A 122 5.06 0.39 -17.97
CA LYS A 122 5.20 0.33 -19.44
C LYS A 122 6.60 0.73 -19.93
N ASP A 123 7.19 1.78 -19.37
CA ASP A 123 8.55 2.23 -19.73
C ASP A 123 9.60 1.15 -19.42
N ILE A 124 9.40 0.38 -18.36
CA ILE A 124 10.28 -0.71 -17.94
C ILE A 124 10.11 -1.93 -18.84
N ASN A 125 8.87 -2.29 -19.17
CA ASN A 125 8.58 -3.41 -20.07
C ASN A 125 9.24 -3.21 -21.46
N ASN A 126 9.27 -1.97 -21.96
CA ASN A 126 9.92 -1.63 -23.23
C ASN A 126 11.45 -1.76 -23.20
N LYS A 127 12.08 -1.87 -22.03
CA LYS A 127 13.54 -2.00 -21.87
C LYS A 127 14.00 -3.45 -21.65
N GLU A 128 13.11 -4.43 -21.89
CA GLU A 128 13.37 -5.88 -21.86
C GLU A 128 14.16 -6.39 -20.65
N ASN A 129 13.82 -5.95 -19.44
CA ASN A 129 14.42 -6.47 -18.22
C ASN A 129 13.34 -7.13 -17.32
N LYS A 130 13.04 -8.40 -17.60
CA LYS A 130 11.98 -9.16 -16.94
C LYS A 130 12.19 -9.27 -15.42
N GLU A 131 13.44 -9.41 -14.98
CA GLU A 131 13.82 -9.44 -13.55
C GLU A 131 13.50 -8.10 -12.86
N SER A 132 13.69 -6.97 -13.55
CA SER A 132 13.31 -5.65 -13.03
C SER A 132 11.81 -5.52 -12.78
N PHE A 133 11.01 -6.19 -13.59
CA PHE A 133 9.57 -6.10 -13.57
C PHE A 133 8.96 -6.90 -12.42
N GLU A 134 9.52 -8.09 -12.13
CA GLU A 134 9.16 -8.89 -10.96
C GLU A 134 9.57 -8.19 -9.66
N ASN A 135 10.79 -7.65 -9.56
CA ASN A 135 11.27 -6.90 -8.40
C ASN A 135 10.36 -5.69 -8.06
N ILE A 136 9.84 -5.04 -9.09
CA ILE A 136 8.89 -3.93 -8.93
C ILE A 136 7.52 -4.42 -8.45
N GLY A 137 7.02 -5.50 -9.02
CA GLY A 137 5.77 -6.11 -8.57
C GLY A 137 5.85 -6.55 -7.11
N GLU A 138 6.97 -7.14 -6.68
CA GLU A 138 7.26 -7.49 -5.30
C GLU A 138 7.30 -6.24 -4.41
N ALA A 139 7.95 -5.16 -4.83
CA ALA A 139 7.99 -3.93 -4.04
C ALA A 139 6.64 -3.22 -3.91
N ILE A 140 5.83 -3.20 -4.97
CA ILE A 140 4.45 -2.68 -4.91
C ILE A 140 3.64 -3.50 -3.90
N PHE A 141 3.77 -4.82 -3.95
CA PHE A 141 3.10 -5.72 -3.01
C PHE A 141 3.57 -5.47 -1.57
N GLU A 142 4.87 -5.42 -1.32
CA GLU A 142 5.42 -5.16 0.01
C GLU A 142 4.87 -3.84 0.56
N ILE A 143 5.07 -2.73 -0.15
CA ILE A 143 4.62 -1.40 0.30
C ILE A 143 3.11 -1.37 0.55
N GLY A 144 2.33 -2.00 -0.33
CA GLY A 144 0.87 -2.02 -0.21
C GLY A 144 0.35 -2.90 0.93
N SER A 145 1.06 -3.97 1.25
CA SER A 145 0.65 -4.96 2.26
C SER A 145 1.03 -4.58 3.69
N PHE A 146 1.98 -3.67 3.89
CA PHE A 146 2.45 -3.26 5.22
C PHE A 146 1.56 -2.27 5.95
N ASN A 147 0.66 -1.55 5.27
CA ASN A 147 -0.19 -0.56 5.92
C ASN A 147 -1.64 -1.05 6.04
N LYS A 148 -2.05 -1.42 7.27
CA LYS A 148 -3.42 -1.85 7.59
C LYS A 148 -4.47 -0.82 7.17
N PHE A 149 -4.23 0.48 7.35
CA PHE A 149 -5.22 1.53 7.07
C PHE A 149 -5.50 1.70 5.58
N TRP A 150 -4.52 1.41 4.73
CA TRP A 150 -4.63 1.59 3.28
C TRP A 150 -4.73 0.26 2.54
N SER A 151 -4.92 -0.85 3.26
CA SER A 151 -4.97 -2.19 2.67
C SER A 151 -6.05 -2.29 1.58
N LEU A 152 -7.21 -1.66 1.75
CA LEU A 152 -8.26 -1.63 0.73
C LEU A 152 -7.85 -0.84 -0.53
N LEU A 153 -7.28 0.34 -0.33
CA LEU A 153 -6.82 1.20 -1.42
C LEU A 153 -5.71 0.51 -2.23
N TYR A 154 -4.77 -0.12 -1.54
CA TYR A 154 -3.68 -0.88 -2.16
C TYR A 154 -4.17 -2.15 -2.84
N ALA A 155 -5.09 -2.92 -2.24
CA ALA A 155 -5.64 -4.11 -2.88
C ALA A 155 -6.44 -3.75 -4.14
N THR A 156 -7.16 -2.62 -4.12
CA THR A 156 -7.86 -2.08 -5.30
C THR A 156 -6.87 -1.68 -6.39
N LEU A 157 -5.80 -0.93 -6.04
CA LEU A 157 -4.69 -0.64 -6.95
C LEU A 157 -4.13 -1.94 -7.55
N TYR A 158 -3.89 -2.94 -6.73
CA TYR A 158 -3.33 -4.22 -7.15
C TYR A 158 -4.27 -4.95 -8.13
N LYS A 159 -5.58 -4.98 -7.86
CA LYS A 159 -6.61 -5.52 -8.77
C LYS A 159 -6.57 -4.85 -10.13
N ASP A 160 -6.49 -3.52 -10.16
CA ASP A 160 -6.47 -2.76 -11.41
C ASP A 160 -5.14 -2.89 -12.17
N LEU A 161 -4.03 -3.08 -11.45
CA LEU A 161 -2.75 -3.40 -12.08
C LEU A 161 -2.77 -4.82 -12.68
N ILE A 162 -3.33 -5.83 -11.99
CA ILE A 162 -3.45 -7.22 -12.51
C ILE A 162 -4.17 -7.25 -13.87
N LYS A 163 -5.20 -6.43 -14.07
CA LYS A 163 -5.92 -6.33 -15.35
C LYS A 163 -5.02 -5.97 -16.52
N VAL A 164 -4.01 -5.12 -16.28
CA VAL A 164 -3.04 -4.69 -17.29
C VAL A 164 -1.81 -5.60 -17.30
N TYR A 165 -1.48 -6.18 -16.16
CA TYR A 165 -0.24 -6.87 -15.87
C TYR A 165 -0.49 -8.20 -15.14
N PRO A 166 -0.91 -9.26 -15.86
CA PRO A 166 -1.39 -10.51 -15.24
C PRO A 166 -0.39 -11.21 -14.30
N PHE A 167 0.91 -11.11 -14.56
CA PHE A 167 1.98 -11.69 -13.72
C PHE A 167 1.95 -11.19 -12.26
N MET A 168 1.36 -10.01 -12.00
CA MET A 168 1.18 -9.52 -10.63
C MET A 168 0.30 -10.45 -9.81
N LYS A 169 -0.63 -11.16 -10.45
CA LYS A 169 -1.44 -12.19 -9.78
C LYS A 169 -0.54 -13.31 -9.25
N ASP A 170 0.44 -13.74 -10.03
CA ASP A 170 1.37 -14.80 -9.63
C ASP A 170 2.24 -14.36 -8.44
N ILE A 171 2.69 -13.10 -8.42
CA ILE A 171 3.42 -12.51 -7.27
C ILE A 171 2.55 -12.53 -6.01
N CYS A 172 1.28 -12.12 -6.13
CA CYS A 172 0.34 -12.14 -5.01
C CYS A 172 0.09 -13.56 -4.49
N ILE A 173 -0.15 -14.52 -5.39
CA ILE A 173 -0.37 -15.93 -5.02
C ILE A 173 0.86 -16.53 -4.36
N LYS A 174 2.07 -16.28 -4.88
CA LYS A 174 3.33 -16.73 -4.28
C LYS A 174 3.50 -16.20 -2.85
N ASN A 175 3.20 -14.91 -2.62
CA ASN A 175 3.23 -14.31 -1.30
C ASN A 175 2.12 -14.82 -0.38
N PHE A 176 0.94 -15.15 -0.93
CA PHE A 176 -0.14 -15.77 -0.18
C PHE A 176 0.21 -17.20 0.25
N GLN A 177 0.89 -17.98 -0.59
CA GLN A 177 1.34 -19.33 -0.23
C GLN A 177 2.37 -19.31 0.90
N SER A 178 3.24 -18.30 0.95
CA SER A 178 4.21 -18.13 2.04
C SER A 178 3.59 -17.54 3.32
N PHE A 179 2.38 -16.97 3.25
CA PHE A 179 1.68 -16.35 4.37
C PHE A 179 1.53 -17.28 5.58
N LYS A 180 1.17 -18.55 5.35
CA LYS A 180 1.00 -19.54 6.43
C LYS A 180 2.28 -19.74 7.24
N GLY A 181 3.43 -19.73 6.56
CA GLY A 181 4.75 -19.87 7.18
C GLY A 181 5.08 -18.75 8.17
N LEU A 182 4.50 -17.55 8.00
CA LEU A 182 4.74 -16.43 8.92
C LEU A 182 4.25 -16.71 10.34
N PHE A 183 3.29 -17.63 10.50
CA PHE A 183 2.70 -18.00 11.77
C PHE A 183 3.30 -19.26 12.38
N GLU A 184 4.12 -20.01 11.66
CA GLU A 184 4.74 -21.24 12.17
C GLU A 184 5.67 -20.95 13.34
N THR A 185 6.49 -19.90 13.19
CA THR A 185 7.51 -19.50 14.17
C THR A 185 7.16 -18.15 14.77
N ILE A 186 6.46 -18.16 15.90
CA ILE A 186 6.24 -16.98 16.74
C ILE A 186 7.17 -17.13 17.95
N ASN A 187 8.25 -16.35 17.95
CA ASN A 187 9.24 -16.33 19.02
C ASN A 187 9.01 -15.10 19.87
N TYR A 188 8.23 -15.26 20.93
CA TYR A 188 8.09 -14.23 21.95
C TYR A 188 9.41 -14.03 22.69
N CYS A 189 9.72 -12.78 23.02
CA CYS A 189 10.81 -12.42 23.90
C CYS A 189 10.35 -11.28 24.81
N ASP A 190 10.70 -11.33 26.10
CA ASP A 190 10.35 -10.29 27.05
C ASP A 190 11.19 -9.02 26.83
N SER A 191 10.58 -7.85 26.99
CA SER A 191 11.29 -6.57 26.84
C SER A 191 12.43 -6.39 27.84
N ASN A 192 12.35 -7.04 29.01
CA ASN A 192 13.36 -6.98 30.05
C ASN A 192 14.53 -7.94 29.77
N GLU A 193 14.32 -8.99 28.99
CA GLU A 193 15.36 -9.95 28.61
C GLU A 193 16.18 -9.43 27.42
N ASN A 194 15.51 -9.04 26.34
CA ASN A 194 16.18 -8.55 25.14
C ASN A 194 15.28 -7.58 24.36
N TYR A 195 15.47 -6.30 24.63
CA TYR A 195 14.70 -5.22 24.03
C TYR A 195 14.73 -5.20 22.49
N ASP A 196 15.89 -5.49 21.88
CA ASP A 196 16.02 -5.54 20.41
C ASP A 196 15.17 -6.67 19.81
N THR A 197 15.13 -7.82 20.49
CA THR A 197 14.35 -8.98 20.05
C THR A 197 12.86 -8.74 20.25
N PHE A 198 12.47 -8.07 21.35
CA PHE A 198 11.10 -7.60 21.57
C PHE A 198 10.65 -6.60 20.50
N CYS A 199 11.51 -5.65 20.11
CA CYS A 199 11.21 -4.70 19.02
C CYS A 199 11.00 -5.41 17.68
N LYS A 200 11.86 -6.39 17.35
CA LYS A 200 11.71 -7.22 16.14
C LYS A 200 10.41 -8.03 16.18
N TYR A 201 10.11 -8.64 17.33
CA TYR A 201 8.87 -9.38 17.56
C TYR A 201 7.63 -8.53 17.29
N ASN A 202 7.56 -7.32 17.86
CA ASN A 202 6.43 -6.41 17.65
C ASN A 202 6.29 -6.00 16.17
N LYS A 203 7.39 -5.71 15.50
CA LYS A 203 7.39 -5.37 14.06
C LYS A 203 6.86 -6.52 13.21
N GLU A 204 7.25 -7.76 13.50
CA GLU A 204 6.73 -8.94 12.81
C GLU A 204 5.25 -9.17 13.11
N ASN A 205 4.77 -8.90 14.32
CA ASN A 205 3.34 -9.00 14.65
C ASN A 205 2.50 -7.95 13.91
N GLU A 206 2.97 -6.71 13.82
CA GLU A 206 2.32 -5.69 13.00
C GLU A 206 2.27 -6.11 11.52
N LYS A 207 3.36 -6.67 11.00
CA LYS A 207 3.41 -7.23 9.65
C LYS A 207 2.39 -8.36 9.45
N ARG A 208 2.31 -9.33 10.37
CA ARG A 208 1.32 -10.42 10.32
C ARG A 208 -0.11 -9.86 10.27
N ARG A 209 -0.43 -8.92 11.15
CA ARG A 209 -1.76 -8.30 11.24
C ARG A 209 -2.12 -7.52 9.98
N ALA A 210 -1.17 -6.78 9.42
CA ALA A 210 -1.36 -6.05 8.16
C ALA A 210 -1.60 -7.02 6.99
N LEU A 211 -0.78 -8.07 6.87
CA LEU A 211 -0.93 -9.10 5.84
C LEU A 211 -2.24 -9.88 5.96
N SER A 212 -2.64 -10.25 7.17
CA SER A 212 -3.93 -10.91 7.45
C SER A 212 -5.10 -10.07 6.92
N SER A 213 -5.10 -8.77 7.23
CA SER A 213 -6.11 -7.84 6.72
C SER A 213 -6.05 -7.71 5.20
N PHE A 214 -4.84 -7.60 4.65
CA PHE A 214 -4.62 -7.41 3.21
C PHE A 214 -5.10 -8.62 2.40
N PHE A 215 -4.77 -9.85 2.81
CA PHE A 215 -5.16 -11.06 2.07
C PHE A 215 -6.66 -11.32 2.11
N VAL A 216 -7.33 -11.01 3.21
CA VAL A 216 -8.79 -11.10 3.27
C VAL A 216 -9.44 -10.11 2.31
N ILE A 217 -8.93 -8.87 2.23
CA ILE A 217 -9.40 -7.88 1.26
C ILE A 217 -9.12 -8.34 -0.18
N CYS A 218 -7.95 -8.94 -0.44
CA CYS A 218 -7.65 -9.54 -1.74
C CYS A 218 -8.61 -10.67 -2.10
N ALA A 219 -9.06 -11.47 -1.13
CA ALA A 219 -10.07 -12.49 -1.34
C ALA A 219 -11.46 -11.88 -1.61
N ASP A 220 -11.85 -10.84 -0.87
CA ASP A 220 -13.09 -10.09 -1.10
C ASP A 220 -13.15 -9.49 -2.51
N LEU A 221 -12.00 -9.02 -3.01
CA LEU A 221 -11.81 -8.49 -4.35
C LEU A 221 -11.62 -9.55 -5.46
N ASP A 222 -11.73 -10.84 -5.13
CA ASP A 222 -11.55 -11.99 -6.03
C ASP A 222 -10.15 -12.09 -6.68
N ILE A 223 -9.12 -11.51 -6.05
CA ILE A 223 -7.72 -11.69 -6.44
C ILE A 223 -7.25 -13.09 -6.03
N ILE A 224 -7.65 -13.51 -4.84
CA ILE A 224 -7.38 -14.81 -4.22
C ILE A 224 -8.72 -15.55 -4.02
N SER A 225 -8.68 -16.88 -3.99
CA SER A 225 -9.88 -17.68 -3.74
C SER A 225 -10.42 -17.46 -2.32
N LYS A 226 -11.71 -17.12 -2.21
CA LYS A 226 -12.43 -17.03 -0.94
C LYS A 226 -12.42 -18.35 -0.17
N ALA A 227 -12.50 -19.48 -0.87
CA ALA A 227 -12.41 -20.81 -0.27
C ALA A 227 -10.99 -21.10 0.28
N GLU A 228 -9.93 -20.71 -0.44
CA GLU A 228 -8.57 -20.85 0.08
C GLU A 228 -8.34 -19.98 1.31
N MET A 229 -8.87 -18.75 1.30
CA MET A 229 -8.77 -17.86 2.45
C MET A 229 -9.47 -18.46 3.68
N THR A 230 -10.67 -19.00 3.48
CA THR A 230 -11.46 -19.65 4.53
C THR A 230 -10.75 -20.87 5.11
N LYS A 231 -10.13 -21.70 4.26
CA LYS A 231 -9.28 -22.82 4.70
C LYS A 231 -8.11 -22.39 5.57
N ILE A 232 -7.51 -21.22 5.32
CA ILE A 232 -6.45 -20.68 6.18
C ILE A 232 -7.02 -20.27 7.54
N ILE A 233 -8.18 -19.61 7.57
CA ILE A 233 -8.85 -19.22 8.83
C ILE A 233 -9.15 -20.46 9.67
N VAL A 234 -9.79 -21.47 9.08
CA VAL A 234 -10.06 -22.77 9.71
C VAL A 234 -8.77 -23.41 10.23
N GLY A 235 -7.71 -23.44 9.40
CA GLY A 235 -6.42 -23.98 9.83
C GLY A 235 -5.76 -23.22 10.98
N PHE A 236 -6.03 -21.92 11.14
CA PHE A 236 -5.58 -21.14 12.30
C PHE A 236 -6.41 -21.44 13.55
N ILE A 237 -7.73 -21.56 13.42
CA ILE A 237 -8.63 -21.97 14.51
C ILE A 237 -8.24 -23.35 15.05
N ASP A 238 -8.04 -24.33 14.17
CA ASP A 238 -7.61 -25.68 14.54
C ASP A 238 -6.26 -25.69 15.25
N ARG A 239 -5.36 -24.78 14.86
CA ARG A 239 -4.06 -24.64 15.49
C ARG A 239 -4.18 -24.01 16.88
N VAL A 240 -5.02 -22.98 17.04
CA VAL A 240 -5.35 -22.41 18.36
C VAL A 240 -5.87 -23.51 19.28
N LYS A 241 -6.83 -24.32 18.80
CA LYS A 241 -7.40 -25.46 19.55
C LYS A 241 -6.34 -26.43 20.08
N LYS A 242 -5.30 -26.70 19.29
CA LYS A 242 -4.18 -27.58 19.67
C LYS A 242 -3.15 -26.90 20.57
N ASP A 243 -2.92 -25.61 20.39
CA ASP A 243 -1.85 -24.89 21.08
C ASP A 243 -2.29 -24.36 22.46
N ILE A 244 -3.60 -24.19 22.72
CA ILE A 244 -4.12 -23.83 24.05
C ILE A 244 -3.83 -24.89 25.12
N GLU A 245 -3.71 -26.17 24.73
CA GLU A 245 -3.41 -27.29 25.63
C GLU A 245 -1.92 -27.42 25.97
N LYS A 246 -1.03 -26.70 25.26
CA LYS A 246 0.43 -26.80 25.45
C LYS A 246 0.94 -25.68 26.33
N GLU A 247 1.89 -25.96 27.21
CA GLU A 247 2.58 -24.92 27.98
C GLU A 247 3.50 -24.06 27.09
N GLY A 248 3.71 -22.80 27.47
CA GLY A 248 4.62 -21.89 26.79
C GLY A 248 4.15 -21.39 25.42
N LYS A 249 2.89 -21.63 25.03
CA LYS A 249 2.31 -21.18 23.76
C LYS A 249 1.38 -19.98 23.87
N LEU A 250 1.17 -19.46 25.08
CA LEU A 250 0.22 -18.36 25.34
C LEU A 250 0.36 -17.19 24.36
N ASN A 251 1.56 -16.62 24.22
CA ASN A 251 1.79 -15.47 23.33
C ASN A 251 1.52 -15.80 21.86
N ASN A 252 1.81 -17.03 21.45
CA ASN A 252 1.56 -17.49 20.07
C ASN A 252 0.06 -17.62 19.81
N VAL A 253 -0.68 -18.13 20.80
CA VAL A 253 -2.15 -18.21 20.73
C VAL A 253 -2.74 -16.80 20.71
N GLU A 254 -2.29 -15.88 21.57
CA GLU A 254 -2.80 -14.50 21.59
C GLU A 254 -2.62 -13.80 20.23
N GLU A 255 -1.43 -13.91 19.63
CA GLU A 255 -1.18 -13.32 18.31
C GLU A 255 -1.98 -14.01 17.20
N MET A 256 -2.16 -15.33 17.26
CA MET A 256 -2.98 -16.06 16.29
C MET A 256 -4.45 -15.62 16.37
N VAL A 257 -5.02 -15.57 17.57
CA VAL A 257 -6.41 -15.14 17.83
C VAL A 257 -6.60 -13.69 17.36
N GLN A 258 -5.63 -12.82 17.60
CA GLN A 258 -5.68 -11.45 17.10
C GLN A 258 -5.73 -11.38 15.58
N ASN A 259 -5.01 -12.27 14.87
CA ASN A 259 -5.07 -12.34 13.42
C ASN A 259 -6.37 -12.96 12.92
N ILE A 260 -6.87 -14.03 13.55
CA ILE A 260 -8.18 -14.64 13.26
C ILE A 260 -9.29 -13.58 13.34
N SER A 261 -9.34 -12.81 14.43
CA SER A 261 -10.31 -11.73 14.59
C SER A 261 -10.20 -10.66 13.49
N ILE A 262 -8.98 -10.25 13.10
CA ILE A 262 -8.79 -9.32 11.98
C ILE A 262 -9.33 -9.91 10.67
N MET A 263 -9.05 -11.18 10.42
CA MET A 263 -9.44 -11.85 9.18
C MET A 263 -10.95 -12.01 9.07
N ILE A 264 -11.61 -12.43 10.15
CA ILE A 264 -13.05 -12.62 10.18
C ILE A 264 -13.77 -11.27 10.05
N ASN A 265 -13.34 -10.25 10.79
CA ASN A 265 -13.98 -8.93 10.73
C ASN A 265 -13.84 -8.28 9.34
N ALA A 266 -12.67 -8.45 8.69
CA ALA A 266 -12.47 -7.96 7.32
C ALA A 266 -13.24 -8.79 6.27
N GLY A 267 -13.46 -10.09 6.54
CA GLY A 267 -14.00 -11.06 5.58
C GLY A 267 -15.48 -11.37 5.76
N LYS A 268 -16.12 -10.85 6.81
CA LYS A 268 -17.49 -11.21 7.22
C LYS A 268 -18.49 -11.28 6.06
N LYS A 269 -18.42 -10.32 5.12
CA LYS A 269 -19.33 -10.25 3.96
C LYS A 269 -19.32 -11.48 3.08
N PHE A 270 -18.15 -12.08 2.84
CA PHE A 270 -18.05 -13.26 1.99
C PHE A 270 -18.01 -14.55 2.80
N LEU A 271 -17.54 -14.50 4.06
CA LEU A 271 -17.46 -15.67 4.91
C LEU A 271 -18.85 -16.24 5.20
N THR A 272 -19.85 -15.40 5.51
CA THR A 272 -21.22 -15.84 5.82
C THR A 272 -21.92 -16.61 4.68
N ASN A 273 -21.39 -16.52 3.46
CA ASN A 273 -21.95 -17.19 2.29
C ASN A 273 -21.23 -18.51 1.95
N LEU A 274 -20.28 -18.97 2.78
CA LEU A 274 -19.50 -20.18 2.56
C LEU A 274 -19.91 -21.28 3.52
N ASP A 275 -19.87 -22.52 3.02
CA ASP A 275 -20.27 -23.72 3.79
C ASP A 275 -19.45 -23.90 5.08
N GLU A 276 -18.18 -23.47 5.09
CA GLU A 276 -17.33 -23.59 6.27
C GLU A 276 -17.61 -22.53 7.35
N PHE A 277 -18.53 -21.58 7.12
CA PHE A 277 -18.85 -20.53 8.09
C PHE A 277 -19.46 -21.09 9.38
N ASP A 278 -20.36 -22.08 9.26
CA ASP A 278 -20.99 -22.73 10.43
C ASP A 278 -19.93 -23.33 11.37
N TYR A 279 -18.88 -23.93 10.81
CA TYR A 279 -17.76 -24.45 11.59
C TYR A 279 -16.99 -23.33 12.30
N ILE A 280 -16.71 -22.24 11.59
CA ILE A 280 -16.02 -21.07 12.16
C ILE A 280 -16.83 -20.50 13.34
N LEU A 281 -18.14 -20.34 13.16
CA LEU A 281 -19.04 -19.80 14.18
C LEU A 281 -19.10 -20.71 15.40
N GLN A 282 -19.28 -22.02 15.22
CA GLN A 282 -19.28 -23.01 16.30
C GLN A 282 -17.98 -23.01 17.11
N GLU A 283 -16.83 -22.94 16.44
CA GLU A 283 -15.54 -22.90 17.15
C GLU A 283 -15.36 -21.58 17.91
N ILE A 284 -15.80 -20.44 17.35
CA ILE A 284 -15.77 -19.14 18.03
C ILE A 284 -16.66 -19.17 19.28
N GLU A 285 -17.90 -19.68 19.16
CA GLU A 285 -18.82 -19.87 20.28
C GLU A 285 -18.19 -20.74 21.38
N MET A 286 -17.60 -21.88 20.98
CA MET A 286 -16.89 -22.77 21.89
C MET A 286 -15.78 -22.01 22.65
N PHE A 287 -14.90 -21.28 21.96
CA PHE A 287 -13.83 -20.53 22.62
C PHE A 287 -14.35 -19.40 23.51
N SER A 288 -15.47 -18.77 23.15
CA SER A 288 -16.09 -17.69 23.93
C SER A 288 -16.59 -18.18 25.30
N THR A 289 -16.97 -19.45 25.42
CA THR A 289 -17.50 -20.05 26.66
C THR A 289 -16.47 -20.85 27.47
N MET A 290 -15.23 -20.96 26.97
CA MET A 290 -14.18 -21.75 27.61
C MET A 290 -13.73 -21.18 28.96
N ASN A 291 -13.49 -22.08 29.92
CA ASN A 291 -12.84 -21.71 31.17
C ASN A 291 -11.32 -21.65 30.99
N HIS A 292 -10.79 -20.43 30.83
CA HIS A 292 -9.36 -20.14 30.66
C HIS A 292 -8.46 -20.79 31.74
N LYS A 293 -8.96 -21.00 32.97
CA LYS A 293 -8.16 -21.61 34.05
C LYS A 293 -7.84 -23.09 33.82
N LYS A 294 -8.55 -23.76 32.91
CA LYS A 294 -8.36 -25.19 32.59
C LYS A 294 -7.27 -25.44 31.56
N TYR A 295 -6.79 -24.41 30.86
CA TYR A 295 -5.89 -24.56 29.72
C TYR A 295 -4.63 -23.71 29.93
N PRO A 296 -3.42 -24.27 29.75
CA PRO A 296 -2.17 -23.58 30.07
C PRO A 296 -1.87 -22.37 29.17
N SER A 297 -2.36 -22.36 27.93
CA SER A 297 -2.12 -21.27 26.97
C SER A 297 -3.40 -20.54 26.56
N LEU A 298 -4.43 -20.56 27.42
CA LEU A 298 -5.65 -19.78 27.24
C LEU A 298 -5.72 -18.67 28.29
N SER A 299 -5.62 -17.41 27.86
CA SER A 299 -5.84 -16.25 28.74
C SER A 299 -7.30 -15.80 28.71
N SER A 300 -7.72 -15.06 29.75
CA SER A 300 -9.01 -14.37 29.75
C SER A 300 -9.15 -13.42 28.55
N LYS A 301 -8.06 -12.77 28.15
CA LYS A 301 -7.99 -11.89 26.97
C LYS A 301 -8.37 -12.62 25.68
N ILE A 302 -7.93 -13.87 25.49
CA ILE A 302 -8.32 -14.68 24.33
C ILE A 302 -9.83 -14.95 24.36
N VAL A 303 -10.36 -15.37 25.52
CA VAL A 303 -11.79 -15.68 25.67
C VAL A 303 -12.64 -14.44 25.40
N PHE A 304 -12.32 -13.29 25.98
CA PHE A 304 -13.01 -12.03 25.70
C PHE A 304 -12.94 -11.64 24.23
N LYS A 305 -11.80 -11.87 23.57
CA LYS A 305 -11.68 -11.58 22.15
C LYS A 305 -12.62 -12.43 21.28
N PHE A 306 -12.83 -13.70 21.66
CA PHE A 306 -13.80 -14.56 21.00
C PHE A 306 -15.25 -14.21 21.37
N MET A 307 -15.52 -13.74 22.60
CA MET A 307 -16.83 -13.20 22.97
C MET A 307 -17.18 -11.97 22.11
N ASP A 308 -16.29 -10.99 22.04
CA ASP A 308 -16.47 -9.79 21.20
C ASP A 308 -16.72 -10.18 19.74
N LEU A 309 -15.97 -11.16 19.24
CA LEU A 309 -16.09 -11.64 17.86
C LEU A 309 -17.40 -12.40 17.61
N TYR A 310 -17.87 -13.17 18.59
CA TYR A 310 -19.13 -13.91 18.52
C TYR A 310 -20.32 -12.94 18.46
N GLU A 311 -20.34 -11.93 19.34
CA GLU A 311 -21.36 -10.88 19.37
C GLU A 311 -21.42 -10.11 18.04
N GLU A 312 -20.26 -9.72 17.48
CA GLU A 312 -20.18 -9.06 16.17
C GLU A 312 -20.70 -9.91 14.99
N LEU A 313 -20.71 -11.25 15.12
CA LEU A 313 -21.20 -12.17 14.10
C LEU A 313 -22.68 -12.49 14.25
N GLU A 314 -23.20 -12.61 15.47
CA GLU A 314 -24.65 -12.79 15.73
C GLU A 314 -25.46 -11.58 15.24
N GLU A 315 -24.96 -10.35 15.43
CA GLU A 315 -25.63 -9.12 14.93
C GLU A 315 -25.84 -9.09 13.39
N LEU A 316 -25.21 -9.99 12.63
CA LEU A 316 -25.35 -10.07 11.17
C LEU A 316 -26.44 -11.04 10.73
N GLU A 317 -26.91 -11.91 11.63
CA GLU A 317 -28.00 -12.86 11.36
C GLU A 317 -29.40 -12.27 11.60
N GLU A 318 -29.49 -11.17 12.35
CA GLU A 318 -30.73 -10.39 12.60
C GLU A 318 -31.05 -9.33 11.53
#